data_AF-A0A968SBH5-F1
#
_entry.id   AF-A0A968SBH5-F1
#
_cell.length_a   1.000
_cell.length_b   1.000
_cell.length_c   1.000
_cell.angle_alpha   90.00
_cell.angle_beta   90.00
_cell.angle_gamma   90.00
#
_symmetry.space_group_name_H-M   'P 1'
#
loop_
_entity.id
_entity.type
_entity.pdbx_description
1 polymer ?
#
loop_
_entity_poly.entity_id
_entity_poly.type
_entity_poly.pdbx_seq_one_letter_code
_entity_poly.pdbx_strand_id
1 'polypeptide(L)'
;MNKVRTVSDTKRDFYTYHARPINSIYRRVVEELMVEMHLLSVNRDFRPDPIYHLGVVATFDRFMQGYRPEQDVTSMFSALCRAIGKDPQQYRESAERVLEAARRFPSPEDLIQWLKSPQVEPGAEQLAEAVQDIAKNPDFKYSRLFGSGLYVLLETVDPQAVNEEQRRNELLTELAIALNLSGEKLKKDLEFYRSNLEKLDQLLLVLQDALEAGRKKREQPVAEPSEPINPGHSNGEAS
;
A
#
# COMPACT_ATOMS: atom_id res chain seq x y z
N MET A 1 -11.83 29.06 19.29
CA MET A 1 -11.87 28.48 17.93
C MET A 1 -10.70 27.51 17.81
N ASN A 2 -10.94 26.21 17.67
CA ASN A 2 -9.86 25.27 17.35
C ASN A 2 -9.42 25.51 15.91
N LYS A 3 -8.14 25.87 15.71
CA LYS A 3 -7.54 26.03 14.39
C LYS A 3 -7.65 24.70 13.64
N VAL A 4 -8.30 24.69 12.47
CA VAL A 4 -8.34 23.50 11.61
C VAL A 4 -6.90 23.16 11.24
N ARG A 5 -6.49 21.94 11.59
CA ARG A 5 -5.13 21.44 11.34
C ARG A 5 -4.86 21.43 9.84
N THR A 6 -3.67 21.86 9.42
CA THR A 6 -3.29 21.89 8.00
C THR A 6 -2.53 20.62 7.58
N VAL A 7 -2.43 20.41 6.28
CA VAL A 7 -1.53 19.38 5.70
C VAL A 7 -0.09 19.62 6.16
N SER A 8 0.36 20.88 6.20
CA SER A 8 1.71 21.24 6.64
C SER A 8 1.96 20.89 8.11
N ASP A 9 0.96 21.09 8.98
CA ASP A 9 1.04 20.67 10.38
C ASP A 9 1.17 19.14 10.48
N THR A 10 0.41 18.40 9.67
CA THR A 10 0.48 16.93 9.61
C THR A 10 1.84 16.43 9.11
N LYS A 11 2.39 17.04 8.05
CA LYS A 11 3.74 16.71 7.56
C LYS A 11 4.80 16.97 8.62
N ARG A 12 4.72 18.09 9.33
CA ARG A 12 5.65 18.42 10.42
C ARG A 12 5.60 17.37 11.54
N ASP A 13 4.40 16.97 11.96
CA ASP A 13 4.24 15.98 13.02
C ASP A 13 4.72 14.59 12.57
N PHE A 14 4.49 14.21 11.31
CA PHE A 14 5.07 12.99 10.75
C PHE A 14 6.59 12.95 10.90
N TYR A 15 7.29 14.00 10.47
CA TYR A 15 8.76 14.07 10.58
C TYR A 15 9.24 14.24 12.04
N THR A 16 8.37 14.64 12.96
CA THR A 16 8.64 14.61 14.40
C THR A 16 8.64 13.18 14.94
N TYR A 17 7.71 12.34 14.48
CA TYR A 17 7.64 10.92 14.86
C TYR A 17 8.61 10.02 14.09
N HIS A 18 8.98 10.40 12.86
CA HIS A 18 9.92 9.68 12.01
C HIS A 18 10.92 10.65 11.36
N ALA A 19 12.04 10.90 12.04
CA ALA A 19 13.08 11.82 11.58
C ALA A 19 14.10 11.17 10.62
N ARG A 20 14.01 9.86 10.36
CA ARG A 20 14.96 9.15 9.50
C ARG A 20 14.71 9.49 8.02
N PRO A 21 15.76 9.55 7.17
CA PRO A 21 15.58 9.78 5.75
C PRO A 21 14.79 8.65 5.08
N ILE A 22 13.77 9.04 4.31
CA ILE A 22 12.99 8.11 3.48
C ILE A 22 13.55 8.12 2.06
N ASN A 23 13.83 6.92 1.53
CA ASN A 23 14.23 6.72 0.14
C ASN A 23 13.22 7.39 -0.81
N SER A 24 13.72 8.10 -1.82
CA SER A 24 12.89 8.90 -2.74
C SER A 24 11.81 8.09 -3.47
N ILE A 25 12.04 6.79 -3.72
CA ILE A 25 11.06 5.90 -4.36
C ILE A 25 9.79 5.79 -3.51
N TYR A 26 9.96 5.61 -2.21
CA TYR A 26 8.86 5.42 -1.26
C TYR A 26 8.33 6.73 -0.68
N ARG A 27 9.14 7.79 -0.66
CA ARG A 27 8.74 9.10 -0.11
C ARG A 27 7.45 9.62 -0.73
N ARG A 28 7.31 9.49 -2.06
CA ARG A 28 6.10 9.94 -2.76
C ARG A 28 4.86 9.21 -2.26
N VAL A 29 4.93 7.88 -2.11
CA VAL A 29 3.83 7.06 -1.58
C VAL A 29 3.45 7.53 -0.18
N VAL A 30 4.43 7.66 0.71
CA VAL A 30 4.20 8.06 2.11
C VAL A 30 3.54 9.43 2.18
N GLU A 31 4.01 10.40 1.39
CA GLU A 31 3.44 11.74 1.37
C GLU A 31 2.02 11.77 0.77
N GLU A 32 1.76 11.06 -0.32
CA GLU A 32 0.41 10.98 -0.92
C GLU A 32 -0.59 10.33 0.04
N LEU A 33 -0.21 9.22 0.68
CA LEU A 33 -1.02 8.54 1.68
C LEU A 33 -1.28 9.45 2.90
N MET A 34 -0.26 10.15 3.39
CA MET A 34 -0.40 11.09 4.51
C MET A 34 -1.38 12.23 4.19
N VAL A 35 -1.29 12.80 2.99
CA VAL A 35 -2.20 13.86 2.54
C VAL A 35 -3.62 13.33 2.43
N GLU A 36 -3.83 12.16 1.84
CA GLU A 36 -5.15 11.54 1.73
C GLU A 36 -5.77 11.27 3.11
N MET A 37 -5.01 10.64 4.01
CA MET A 37 -5.41 10.39 5.39
C MET A 37 -5.76 11.70 6.13
N HIS A 38 -4.98 12.76 5.94
CA HIS A 38 -5.26 14.07 6.53
C HIS A 38 -6.57 14.66 6.00
N LEU A 39 -6.75 14.73 4.68
CA LEU A 39 -7.94 15.32 4.07
C LEU A 39 -9.22 14.58 4.45
N LEU A 40 -9.14 13.28 4.64
CA LEU A 40 -10.24 12.48 5.20
C LEU A 40 -10.47 12.82 6.67
N SER A 41 -9.42 12.89 7.49
CA SER A 41 -9.53 13.14 8.93
C SER A 41 -10.19 14.48 9.30
N VAL A 42 -10.08 15.49 8.43
CA VAL A 42 -10.70 16.81 8.62
C VAL A 42 -12.03 16.97 7.89
N ASN A 43 -12.46 15.96 7.14
CA ASN A 43 -13.75 15.97 6.45
C ASN A 43 -14.88 15.70 7.46
N ARG A 44 -15.87 16.59 7.51
CA ARG A 44 -16.98 16.54 8.48
C ARG A 44 -17.82 15.26 8.37
N ASP A 45 -17.96 14.70 7.17
CA ASP A 45 -18.86 13.58 6.89
C ASP A 45 -18.09 12.24 6.88
N PHE A 46 -16.75 12.29 6.94
CA PHE A 46 -15.91 11.10 7.03
C PHE A 46 -15.88 10.51 8.43
N ARG A 47 -16.09 9.20 8.53
CA ARG A 47 -15.93 8.41 9.75
C ARG A 47 -15.02 7.23 9.41
N PRO A 48 -13.85 7.08 10.07
CA PRO A 48 -13.01 5.92 9.84
C PRO A 48 -13.71 4.66 10.38
N ASP A 49 -13.74 3.63 9.56
CA ASP A 49 -14.30 2.32 9.87
C ASP A 49 -13.24 1.21 9.69
N PRO A 50 -13.51 -0.02 10.14
CA PRO A 50 -12.59 -1.15 10.02
C PRO A 50 -12.16 -1.51 8.58
N ILE A 51 -13.01 -1.31 7.57
CA ILE A 51 -12.67 -1.55 6.14
C ILE A 51 -11.69 -0.46 5.69
N TYR A 52 -11.90 0.79 6.09
CA TYR A 52 -10.93 1.87 5.86
C TYR A 52 -9.58 1.60 6.55
N HIS A 53 -9.58 1.11 7.80
CA HIS A 53 -8.33 0.75 8.50
C HIS A 53 -7.57 -0.33 7.74
N LEU A 54 -8.27 -1.38 7.29
CA LEU A 54 -7.70 -2.43 6.44
C LEU A 54 -7.09 -1.85 5.17
N GLY A 55 -7.82 -0.96 4.50
CA GLY A 55 -7.35 -0.28 3.30
C GLY A 55 -6.07 0.51 3.51
N VAL A 56 -5.97 1.25 4.61
CA VAL A 56 -4.75 2.00 4.97
C VAL A 56 -3.57 1.06 5.25
N VAL A 57 -3.80 0.02 6.05
CA VAL A 57 -2.77 -0.96 6.42
C VAL A 57 -2.26 -1.68 5.17
N ALA A 58 -3.16 -2.24 4.37
CA ALA A 58 -2.80 -3.01 3.17
C ALA A 58 -2.12 -2.14 2.11
N THR A 59 -2.62 -0.91 1.90
CA THR A 59 -1.99 0.04 0.97
C THR A 59 -0.57 0.34 1.41
N PHE A 60 -0.38 0.74 2.67
CA PHE A 60 0.96 1.03 3.18
C PHE A 60 1.88 -0.18 3.05
N ASP A 61 1.46 -1.35 3.52
CA ASP A 61 2.31 -2.54 3.53
C ASP A 61 2.75 -2.96 2.13
N ARG A 62 1.84 -2.96 1.15
CA ARG A 62 2.17 -3.33 -0.23
C ARG A 62 3.13 -2.33 -0.88
N PHE A 63 2.84 -1.04 -0.76
CA PHE A 63 3.73 -0.03 -1.34
C PHE A 63 5.08 0.09 -0.61
N MET A 64 5.20 -0.44 0.60
CA MET A 64 6.46 -0.46 1.36
C MET A 64 7.22 -1.78 1.23
N GLN A 65 6.75 -2.71 0.41
CA GLN A 65 7.47 -3.95 0.12
C GLN A 65 8.86 -3.64 -0.45
N GLY A 66 9.86 -4.40 -0.01
CA GLY A 66 11.25 -4.21 -0.40
C GLY A 66 11.97 -3.02 0.27
N TYR A 67 11.31 -2.24 1.14
CA TYR A 67 11.95 -1.11 1.81
C TYR A 67 13.13 -1.56 2.69
N ARG A 68 14.21 -0.76 2.68
CA ARG A 68 15.40 -0.98 3.52
C ARG A 68 15.85 0.33 4.20
N PRO A 69 16.16 0.30 5.52
CA PRO A 69 16.09 -0.85 6.42
C PRO A 69 14.64 -1.17 6.85
N GLU A 70 14.32 -2.45 7.02
CA GLU A 70 12.94 -2.92 7.25
C GLU A 70 12.32 -2.40 8.54
N GLN A 71 13.14 -2.24 9.59
CA GLN A 71 12.74 -1.67 10.88
C GLN A 71 12.12 -0.27 10.78
N ASP A 72 12.42 0.49 9.71
CA ASP A 72 11.86 1.82 9.51
C ASP A 72 10.42 1.77 8.99
N VAL A 73 9.98 0.66 8.39
CA VAL A 73 8.61 0.47 7.89
C VAL A 73 7.60 0.59 9.02
N THR A 74 7.83 -0.10 10.13
CA THR A 74 6.98 0.00 11.33
C THR A 74 6.96 1.41 11.91
N SER A 75 8.13 2.08 11.96
CA SER A 75 8.25 3.46 12.44
C SER A 75 7.48 4.44 11.54
N MET A 76 7.59 4.30 10.22
CA MET A 76 6.87 5.13 9.24
C MET A 76 5.36 4.95 9.35
N PHE A 77 4.87 3.71 9.46
CA PHE A 77 3.43 3.47 9.66
C PHE A 77 2.94 4.12 10.96
N SER A 78 3.70 3.92 12.06
CA SER A 78 3.37 4.54 13.34
C SER A 78 3.33 6.06 13.25
N ALA A 79 4.27 6.67 12.53
CA ALA A 79 4.32 8.12 12.34
C ALA A 79 3.15 8.63 11.50
N LEU A 80 2.74 7.91 10.45
CA LEU A 80 1.57 8.27 9.61
C LEU A 80 0.29 8.36 10.45
N CYS A 81 -0.03 7.32 11.22
CA CYS A 81 -1.22 7.31 12.07
C CYS A 81 -1.16 8.42 13.13
N ARG A 82 -0.02 8.55 13.83
CA ARG A 82 0.14 9.57 14.89
C ARG A 82 0.09 11.00 14.34
N ALA A 83 0.57 11.23 13.12
CA ALA A 83 0.53 12.54 12.47
C ALA A 83 -0.91 13.04 12.21
N ILE A 84 -1.91 12.16 12.14
CA ILE A 84 -3.33 12.55 12.07
C ILE A 84 -4.06 12.34 13.41
N GLY A 85 -3.31 12.17 14.50
CA GLY A 85 -3.87 11.97 15.84
C GLY A 85 -4.57 10.61 16.03
N LYS A 86 -4.16 9.59 15.29
CA LYS A 86 -4.70 8.23 15.37
C LYS A 86 -3.70 7.25 15.97
N ASP A 87 -4.23 6.17 16.52
CA ASP A 87 -3.42 5.08 17.07
C ASP A 87 -3.07 4.05 15.97
N PRO A 88 -1.78 3.82 15.67
CA PRO A 88 -1.38 2.79 14.71
C PRO A 88 -1.76 1.38 15.15
N GLN A 89 -1.79 1.08 16.45
CA GLN A 89 -2.17 -0.25 16.93
C GLN A 89 -3.64 -0.53 16.63
N GLN A 90 -4.53 0.44 16.90
CA GLN A 90 -5.93 0.36 16.51
C GLN A 90 -6.11 0.03 15.01
N TYR A 91 -5.36 0.68 14.11
CA TYR A 91 -5.46 0.40 12.68
C TYR A 91 -5.08 -1.05 12.35
N ARG A 92 -3.96 -1.54 12.90
CA ARG A 92 -3.47 -2.90 12.67
C ARG A 92 -4.41 -3.96 13.23
N GLU A 93 -4.86 -3.80 14.47
CA GLU A 93 -5.79 -4.74 15.11
C GLU A 93 -7.15 -4.76 14.42
N SER A 94 -7.68 -3.59 14.05
CA SER A 94 -8.95 -3.48 13.34
C SER A 94 -8.87 -4.13 11.95
N ALA A 95 -7.76 -3.94 11.23
CA ALA A 95 -7.52 -4.58 9.95
C ALA A 95 -7.47 -6.12 10.07
N GLU A 96 -6.73 -6.64 11.06
CA GLU A 96 -6.60 -8.09 11.28
C GLU A 96 -7.96 -8.73 11.61
N ARG A 97 -8.77 -8.10 12.47
CA ARG A 97 -10.10 -8.64 12.82
C ARG A 97 -11.02 -8.75 11.60
N VAL A 98 -10.97 -7.77 10.71
CA VAL A 98 -11.76 -7.76 9.47
C VAL A 98 -11.25 -8.81 8.48
N LEU A 99 -9.93 -9.03 8.41
CA LEU A 99 -9.35 -10.12 7.62
C LEU A 99 -9.77 -11.49 8.14
N GLU A 100 -9.70 -11.72 9.45
CA GLU A 100 -10.15 -12.96 10.08
C GLU A 100 -11.65 -13.21 9.86
N ALA A 101 -12.46 -12.15 9.87
CA ALA A 101 -13.88 -12.24 9.50
C ALA A 101 -14.07 -12.68 8.05
N ALA A 102 -13.31 -12.08 7.12
CA ALA A 102 -13.39 -12.42 5.70
C ALA A 102 -12.99 -13.86 5.39
N ARG A 103 -11.96 -14.40 6.06
CA ARG A 103 -11.49 -15.79 5.86
C ARG A 103 -12.53 -16.87 6.16
N ARG A 104 -13.64 -16.52 6.83
CA ARG A 104 -14.73 -17.45 7.15
C ARG A 104 -15.68 -17.68 5.98
N PHE A 105 -15.69 -16.78 4.99
CA PHE A 105 -16.55 -16.92 3.82
C PHE A 105 -15.95 -17.92 2.83
N PRO A 106 -16.75 -18.86 2.29
CA PRO A 106 -16.24 -19.87 1.37
C PRO A 106 -16.01 -19.33 -0.06
N SER A 107 -16.63 -18.21 -0.43
CA SER A 107 -16.43 -17.55 -1.72
C SER A 107 -16.63 -16.03 -1.65
N PRO A 108 -16.09 -15.27 -2.62
CA PRO A 108 -16.36 -13.83 -2.72
C PRO A 108 -17.84 -13.49 -2.83
N GLU A 109 -18.64 -14.32 -3.52
CA GLU A 109 -20.10 -14.20 -3.61
C GLU A 109 -20.76 -14.28 -2.23
N ASP A 110 -20.35 -15.22 -1.38
CA ASP A 110 -20.92 -15.39 -0.04
C ASP A 110 -20.63 -14.17 0.83
N LEU A 111 -19.42 -13.63 0.73
CA LEU A 111 -19.07 -12.37 1.39
C LEU A 111 -19.95 -11.22 0.87
N ILE A 112 -20.08 -11.05 -0.45
CA ILE A 112 -20.90 -9.98 -1.05
C ILE A 112 -22.37 -10.13 -0.65
N GLN A 113 -22.89 -11.35 -0.64
CA GLN A 113 -24.26 -11.63 -0.25
C GLN A 113 -24.49 -11.30 1.24
N TRP A 114 -23.53 -11.63 2.10
CA TRP A 114 -23.58 -11.24 3.51
C TRP A 114 -23.51 -9.72 3.69
N LEU A 115 -22.71 -9.00 2.91
CA LEU A 115 -22.60 -7.54 2.97
C LEU A 115 -23.94 -6.82 2.64
N LYS A 116 -24.84 -7.44 1.87
CA LYS A 116 -26.19 -6.89 1.61
C LYS A 116 -27.08 -6.90 2.84
N SER A 117 -26.83 -7.78 3.80
CA SER A 117 -27.67 -7.98 4.99
C SER A 117 -26.83 -8.54 6.15
N PRO A 118 -25.86 -7.75 6.65
CA PRO A 118 -24.87 -8.21 7.62
C PRO A 118 -25.54 -8.60 8.93
N GLN A 119 -25.28 -9.83 9.38
CA GLN A 119 -25.66 -10.31 10.70
C GLN A 119 -24.49 -10.16 11.66
N VAL A 120 -24.78 -9.72 12.89
CA VAL A 120 -23.76 -9.66 13.95
C VAL A 120 -23.54 -11.08 14.47
N GLU A 121 -22.41 -11.65 14.11
CA GLU A 121 -22.01 -13.00 14.48
C GLU A 121 -20.65 -13.00 15.19
N PRO A 122 -20.39 -13.98 16.07
CA PRO A 122 -19.10 -14.12 16.76
C PRO A 122 -17.90 -14.06 15.81
N GLY A 123 -17.04 -13.07 16.01
CA GLY A 123 -15.83 -12.84 15.22
C GLY A 123 -16.01 -11.97 13.96
N ALA A 124 -17.23 -11.58 13.60
CA ALA A 124 -17.53 -10.67 12.48
C ALA A 124 -18.22 -9.37 12.93
N GLU A 125 -18.33 -9.13 14.24
CA GLU A 125 -19.11 -8.05 14.83
C GLU A 125 -18.69 -6.68 14.30
N GLN A 126 -17.39 -6.38 14.31
CA GLN A 126 -16.88 -5.09 13.83
C GLN A 126 -17.15 -4.86 12.35
N LEU A 127 -17.06 -5.90 11.53
CA LEU A 127 -17.35 -5.79 10.10
C LEU A 127 -18.86 -5.61 9.88
N ALA A 128 -19.68 -6.35 10.63
CA ALA A 128 -21.14 -6.26 10.54
C ALA A 128 -21.63 -4.87 10.95
N GLU A 129 -21.18 -4.37 12.11
CA GLU A 129 -21.49 -3.02 12.61
C GLU A 129 -21.07 -1.95 11.60
N ALA A 130 -19.86 -2.04 11.05
CA ALA A 130 -19.38 -1.08 10.04
C ALA A 130 -20.28 -1.03 8.80
N VAL A 131 -20.67 -2.20 8.28
CA VAL A 131 -21.54 -2.29 7.09
C VAL A 131 -22.95 -1.78 7.40
N GLN A 132 -23.48 -2.08 8.58
CA GLN A 132 -24.77 -1.55 9.03
C GLN A 132 -24.75 -0.02 9.18
N ASP A 133 -23.67 0.53 9.71
CA ASP A 133 -23.51 1.99 9.88
C ASP A 133 -23.39 2.70 8.53
N ILE A 134 -22.67 2.10 7.58
CA ILE A 134 -22.59 2.61 6.19
C ILE A 134 -23.98 2.63 5.56
N ALA A 135 -24.74 1.53 5.67
CA ALA A 135 -26.08 1.44 5.10
C ALA A 135 -27.07 2.46 5.71
N LYS A 136 -26.87 2.87 6.97
CA LYS A 136 -27.70 3.87 7.66
C LYS A 136 -27.24 5.31 7.42
N ASN A 137 -26.07 5.53 6.80
CA ASN A 137 -25.49 6.85 6.61
C ASN A 137 -25.63 7.33 5.15
N PRO A 138 -26.64 8.16 4.83
CA PRO A 138 -26.84 8.67 3.47
C PRO A 138 -25.68 9.57 3.00
N ASP A 139 -24.94 10.15 3.94
CA ASP A 139 -23.79 11.03 3.68
C ASP A 139 -22.45 10.28 3.76
N PHE A 140 -22.46 8.94 3.64
CA PHE A 140 -21.26 8.13 3.73
C PHE A 140 -20.17 8.63 2.78
N LYS A 141 -19.02 9.01 3.36
CA LYS A 141 -17.88 9.53 2.62
C LYS A 141 -16.97 8.40 2.14
N TYR A 142 -17.23 7.90 0.94
CA TYR A 142 -16.31 6.98 0.27
C TYR A 142 -14.90 7.59 0.12
N SER A 143 -13.88 6.74 0.35
CA SER A 143 -12.47 7.02 0.08
C SER A 143 -11.83 5.91 -0.75
N ARG A 144 -10.74 6.21 -1.46
CA ARG A 144 -10.02 5.19 -2.24
C ARG A 144 -9.43 4.11 -1.33
N LEU A 145 -8.98 4.51 -0.13
CA LEU A 145 -8.51 3.60 0.90
C LEU A 145 -9.61 2.63 1.36
N PHE A 146 -10.86 3.10 1.53
CA PHE A 146 -11.99 2.20 1.77
C PHE A 146 -12.18 1.21 0.61
N GLY A 147 -12.10 1.68 -0.64
CA GLY A 147 -12.11 0.83 -1.83
C GLY A 147 -10.99 -0.22 -1.82
N SER A 148 -9.75 0.16 -1.48
CA SER A 148 -8.63 -0.78 -1.30
C SER A 148 -8.92 -1.82 -0.22
N GLY A 149 -9.54 -1.42 0.89
CA GLY A 149 -9.97 -2.35 1.95
C GLY A 149 -10.96 -3.40 1.45
N LEU A 150 -11.97 -2.96 0.69
CA LEU A 150 -12.92 -3.85 0.01
C LEU A 150 -12.24 -4.83 -0.96
N TYR A 151 -11.29 -4.36 -1.74
CA TYR A 151 -10.51 -5.21 -2.64
C TYR A 151 -9.71 -6.27 -1.87
N VAL A 152 -9.07 -5.87 -0.77
CA VAL A 152 -8.32 -6.78 0.11
C VAL A 152 -9.23 -7.83 0.73
N LEU A 153 -10.49 -7.50 1.06
CA LEU A 153 -11.45 -8.50 1.54
C LEU A 153 -11.74 -9.57 0.48
N LEU A 154 -12.02 -9.17 -0.77
CA LEU A 154 -12.22 -10.12 -1.86
C LEU A 154 -10.99 -10.98 -2.09
N GLU A 155 -9.81 -10.37 -2.13
CA GLU A 155 -8.54 -11.08 -2.31
C GLU A 155 -8.25 -12.05 -1.14
N THR A 156 -8.66 -11.71 0.07
CA THR A 156 -8.48 -12.58 1.25
C THR A 156 -9.34 -13.85 1.15
N VAL A 157 -10.52 -13.74 0.57
CA VAL A 157 -11.42 -14.87 0.35
C VAL A 157 -10.93 -15.73 -0.82
N ASP A 158 -10.64 -15.10 -1.96
CA ASP A 158 -10.10 -15.77 -3.14
C ASP A 158 -9.15 -14.85 -3.93
N PRO A 159 -7.82 -15.07 -3.81
CA PRO A 159 -6.83 -14.31 -4.56
C PRO A 159 -6.93 -14.47 -6.08
N GLN A 160 -7.39 -15.64 -6.57
CA GLN A 160 -7.48 -15.90 -8.02
C GLN A 160 -8.63 -15.12 -8.65
N ALA A 161 -9.76 -15.02 -7.95
CA ALA A 161 -10.93 -14.29 -8.42
C ALA A 161 -10.64 -12.80 -8.68
N VAL A 162 -9.73 -12.18 -7.92
CA VAL A 162 -9.36 -10.77 -8.13
C VAL A 162 -8.25 -10.57 -9.17
N ASN A 163 -7.53 -11.62 -9.55
CA ASN A 163 -6.48 -11.56 -10.58
C ASN A 163 -7.06 -11.56 -11.99
N GLU A 164 -8.10 -12.36 -12.22
CA GLU A 164 -8.82 -12.38 -13.50
C GLU A 164 -9.64 -11.08 -13.69
N GLU A 165 -9.41 -10.37 -14.79
CA GLU A 165 -9.99 -9.04 -15.00
C GLU A 165 -11.51 -9.04 -15.10
N GLN A 166 -12.08 -9.94 -15.91
CA GLN A 166 -13.52 -10.03 -16.08
C GLN A 166 -14.18 -10.37 -14.74
N ARG A 167 -13.70 -11.43 -14.08
CA ARG A 167 -14.20 -11.89 -12.79
C ARG A 167 -14.11 -10.83 -11.70
N ARG A 168 -12.97 -10.14 -11.58
CA ARG A 168 -12.81 -9.00 -10.66
C ARG A 168 -13.83 -7.91 -10.94
N ASN A 169 -14.04 -7.53 -12.20
CA ASN A 169 -14.97 -6.47 -12.56
C ASN A 169 -16.42 -6.82 -12.25
N GLU A 170 -16.80 -8.09 -12.39
CA GLU A 170 -18.11 -8.61 -11.98
C GLU A 170 -18.27 -8.48 -10.45
N LEU A 171 -17.34 -9.01 -9.66
CA LEU A 171 -17.34 -8.92 -8.20
C LEU A 171 -17.41 -7.47 -7.69
N LEU A 172 -16.62 -6.56 -8.28
CA LEU A 172 -16.63 -5.15 -7.91
C LEU A 172 -17.96 -4.46 -8.25
N THR A 173 -18.67 -4.92 -9.28
CA THR A 173 -20.01 -4.41 -9.62
C THR A 173 -21.00 -4.82 -8.54
N GLU A 174 -21.01 -6.10 -8.19
CA GLU A 174 -21.92 -6.63 -7.17
C GLU A 174 -21.64 -6.04 -5.79
N LEU A 175 -20.37 -5.87 -5.44
CA LEU A 175 -19.94 -5.24 -4.20
C LEU A 175 -20.38 -3.78 -4.11
N ALA A 176 -20.24 -3.02 -5.21
CA ALA A 176 -20.71 -1.64 -5.26
C ALA A 176 -22.23 -1.55 -5.09
N ILE A 177 -22.99 -2.46 -5.70
CA ILE A 177 -24.45 -2.54 -5.50
C ILE A 177 -24.78 -2.88 -4.05
N ALA A 178 -24.10 -3.87 -3.46
CA ALA A 178 -24.35 -4.31 -2.08
C ALA A 178 -24.18 -3.19 -1.04
N LEU A 179 -23.23 -2.29 -1.26
CA LEU A 179 -22.89 -1.20 -0.36
C LEU A 179 -23.41 0.17 -0.82
N ASN A 180 -24.25 0.22 -1.86
CA ASN A 180 -24.78 1.45 -2.46
C ASN A 180 -23.67 2.47 -2.83
N LEU A 181 -22.59 1.99 -3.43
CA LEU A 181 -21.44 2.76 -3.87
C LEU A 181 -21.51 3.03 -5.38
N SER A 182 -20.76 4.04 -5.85
CA SER A 182 -20.53 4.22 -7.28
C SER A 182 -19.60 3.13 -7.81
N GLY A 183 -20.15 2.18 -8.57
CA GLY A 183 -19.39 1.08 -9.16
C GLY A 183 -18.31 1.56 -10.14
N GLU A 184 -18.60 2.59 -10.95
CA GLU A 184 -17.62 3.19 -11.86
C GLU A 184 -16.41 3.75 -11.09
N LYS A 185 -16.68 4.50 -10.01
CA LYS A 185 -15.64 5.09 -9.18
C LYS A 185 -14.79 4.02 -8.49
N LEU A 186 -15.43 3.02 -7.88
CA LEU A 186 -14.75 1.91 -7.20
C LEU A 186 -13.80 1.16 -8.17
N LYS A 187 -14.29 0.80 -9.36
CA LYS A 187 -13.48 0.12 -10.38
C LYS A 187 -12.28 0.95 -10.80
N LYS A 188 -12.51 2.24 -11.09
CA LYS A 188 -11.45 3.16 -11.53
C LYS A 188 -10.37 3.36 -10.45
N ASP A 189 -10.78 3.55 -9.20
CA ASP A 189 -9.83 3.69 -8.09
C ASP A 189 -8.99 2.43 -7.89
N LEU A 190 -9.61 1.25 -8.02
CA LEU A 190 -8.91 -0.03 -7.88
C LEU A 190 -8.02 -0.37 -9.08
N GLU A 191 -8.39 0.04 -10.28
CA GLU A 191 -7.51 -0.03 -11.45
C GLU A 191 -6.25 0.81 -11.24
N PHE A 192 -6.39 2.05 -10.77
CA PHE A 192 -5.25 2.90 -10.44
C PHE A 192 -4.39 2.32 -9.31
N TYR A 193 -5.02 1.80 -8.25
CA TYR A 193 -4.32 1.15 -7.16
C TYR A 193 -3.46 -0.02 -7.65
N ARG A 194 -4.04 -0.93 -8.43
CA ARG A 194 -3.32 -2.11 -8.98
C ARG A 194 -2.22 -1.70 -9.96
N SER A 195 -2.50 -0.77 -10.87
CA SER A 195 -1.49 -0.26 -11.81
C SER A 195 -0.31 0.41 -11.11
N ASN A 196 -0.54 1.11 -10.00
CA ASN A 196 0.53 1.73 -9.23
C ASN A 196 1.38 0.70 -8.46
N LEU A 197 0.78 -0.38 -7.97
CA LEU A 197 1.52 -1.50 -7.37
C LEU A 197 2.41 -2.19 -8.42
N GLU A 198 1.86 -2.53 -9.59
CA GLU A 198 2.61 -3.15 -10.67
C GLU A 198 3.81 -2.30 -11.12
N LYS A 199 3.64 -0.98 -11.22
CA LYS A 199 4.75 -0.05 -11.54
C LYS A 199 5.83 -0.03 -10.47
N LEU A 200 5.46 -0.12 -9.20
CA LEU A 200 6.42 -0.19 -8.11
C LEU A 200 7.19 -1.51 -8.17
N ASP A 201 6.51 -2.63 -8.36
CA ASP A 201 7.14 -3.96 -8.46
C ASP A 201 8.14 -4.01 -9.60
N GLN A 202 7.76 -3.50 -10.78
CA GLN A 202 8.67 -3.39 -11.93
C GLN A 202 9.89 -2.52 -11.63
N LEU A 203 9.71 -1.39 -10.94
CA LEU A 203 10.82 -0.53 -10.54
C LEU A 203 11.77 -1.22 -9.55
N LEU A 204 11.24 -1.98 -8.59
CA LEU A 204 12.03 -2.72 -7.61
C LEU A 204 12.85 -3.83 -8.26
N LEU A 205 12.27 -4.55 -9.23
CA LEU A 205 12.99 -5.56 -10.02
C LEU A 205 14.18 -4.94 -10.77
N VAL A 206 13.97 -3.82 -11.47
CA VAL A 206 15.04 -3.12 -12.21
C VAL A 206 16.16 -2.66 -11.26
N LEU A 207 15.83 -2.19 -10.06
CA LEU A 207 16.81 -1.76 -9.08
C LEU A 207 17.60 -2.94 -8.51
N GLN A 208 16.94 -4.07 -8.26
CA GLN A 208 17.61 -5.29 -7.83
C GLN A 208 18.62 -5.76 -8.88
N ASP A 209 18.22 -5.82 -10.15
CA ASP A 209 19.09 -6.22 -11.26
C ASP A 209 20.29 -5.28 -11.39
N ALA A 210 20.08 -3.97 -11.26
CA ALA A 210 21.16 -2.98 -11.31
C ALA A 210 22.16 -3.13 -10.14
N LEU A 211 21.68 -3.44 -8.93
CA LEU A 211 22.52 -3.70 -7.77
C LEU A 211 23.34 -4.98 -7.94
N GLU A 212 22.73 -6.05 -8.44
CA GLU A 212 23.41 -7.33 -8.71
C GLU A 212 24.47 -7.18 -9.80
N ALA A 213 24.16 -6.47 -10.89
CA ALA A 213 25.12 -6.17 -11.95
C ALA A 213 26.28 -5.30 -11.43
N GLY A 214 25.99 -4.31 -10.57
CA GLY A 214 27.00 -3.47 -9.93
C GLY A 214 27.94 -4.25 -9.01
N ARG A 215 27.42 -5.21 -8.25
CA ARG A 215 28.25 -6.12 -7.41
C ARG A 215 29.15 -7.00 -8.25
N LYS A 216 28.60 -7.67 -9.28
CA LYS A 216 29.39 -8.50 -10.21
C LYS A 216 30.51 -7.72 -10.89
N LYS A 217 30.28 -6.45 -11.29
CA LYS A 217 31.34 -5.59 -11.87
C LYS A 217 32.44 -5.21 -10.89
N ARG A 218 32.14 -5.08 -9.59
CA ARG A 218 33.13 -4.77 -8.55
C ARG A 218 33.94 -5.98 -8.12
N GLU A 219 33.40 -7.18 -8.31
CA GLU A 219 34.04 -8.46 -7.98
C GLU A 219 34.86 -9.04 -9.15
N GLN A 220 34.77 -8.48 -10.35
CA GLN A 220 35.63 -8.85 -11.47
C GLN A 220 37.08 -8.37 -11.21
N PRO A 221 38.09 -9.24 -11.35
CA PRO A 221 39.49 -8.83 -11.23
C PRO A 221 39.80 -7.76 -12.27
N VAL A 222 40.43 -6.66 -11.85
CA VAL A 222 41.02 -5.70 -12.77
C VAL A 222 42.11 -6.45 -13.54
N ALA A 223 41.88 -6.74 -14.82
CA ALA A 223 42.94 -7.26 -15.69
C ALA A 223 44.06 -6.22 -15.72
N GLU A 224 45.26 -6.60 -15.29
CA GLU A 224 46.44 -5.74 -15.32
C GLU A 224 46.68 -5.25 -16.75
N PRO A 225 46.98 -3.96 -16.97
CA PRO A 225 47.32 -3.47 -18.29
C PRO A 225 48.63 -4.15 -18.73
N SER A 226 48.58 -4.93 -19.81
CA SER A 226 49.77 -5.52 -20.41
C SER A 226 50.73 -4.39 -20.83
N GLU A 227 51.93 -4.38 -20.24
CA GLU A 227 52.99 -3.43 -20.56
C GLU A 227 53.27 -3.38 -22.07
N PRO A 228 53.48 -2.18 -22.65
CA PRO A 228 53.91 -2.08 -24.04
C PRO A 228 55.34 -2.62 -24.17
N ILE A 229 55.49 -3.71 -24.92
CA ILE A 229 56.79 -4.26 -25.33
C ILE A 229 57.53 -3.18 -26.13
N ASN A 230 58.58 -2.63 -25.54
CA ASN A 230 59.50 -1.70 -26.18
C ASN A 230 60.65 -2.51 -26.83
N PRO A 231 60.78 -2.58 -28.17
CA PRO A 231 61.93 -3.22 -28.79
C PRO A 231 63.13 -2.27 -28.71
N GLY A 232 63.91 -2.43 -27.65
CA GLY A 232 65.22 -1.79 -27.49
C GLY A 232 66.19 -2.24 -28.58
N HIS A 233 66.95 -1.28 -29.09
CA HIS A 233 68.03 -1.43 -30.07
C HIS A 233 69.08 -2.47 -29.62
N SER A 234 69.55 -3.30 -30.55
CA SER A 234 70.85 -3.96 -30.43
C SER A 234 71.75 -3.51 -31.60
N ASN A 235 72.58 -2.51 -31.34
CA ASN A 235 73.82 -2.30 -32.09
C ASN A 235 74.81 -3.40 -31.67
N GLY A 236 75.41 -4.08 -32.65
CA GLY A 236 76.56 -4.95 -32.46
C GLY A 236 77.40 -4.94 -33.73
N GLU A 237 78.47 -4.15 -33.71
CA GLU A 237 79.49 -4.03 -34.75
C GLU A 237 80.47 -5.23 -34.73
N ALA A 238 81.10 -5.41 -35.90
CA ALA A 238 82.47 -5.89 -36.14
C ALA A 238 82.80 -7.40 -36.00
N SER A 239 82.98 -8.06 -37.14
CA SER A 239 84.32 -8.36 -37.69
C SER A 239 84.22 -8.72 -39.17
#